data_AF-A0A068NP89-F1
#
_entry.id   AF-A0A068NP89-F1
#
_cell.length_a   1.000
_cell.length_b   1.000
_cell.length_c   1.000
_cell.angle_alpha   90.00
_cell.angle_beta   90.00
_cell.angle_gamma   90.00
#
_symmetry.space_group_name_H-M   'P 1'
#
loop_
_entity.id
_entity.type
_entity.pdbx_description
1 polymer ?
#
loop_
_entity_poly.entity_id
_entity_poly.type
_entity_poly.pdbx_seq_one_letter_code
_entity_poly.pdbx_strand_id
1 'polypeptide(L)'
;MLLILPYGNNFEDLFLHAGLAIPVVVGITTAVRTIGVTLMLLHLWAKDKARRQAGEKPNAPWYIKAFVVFHLFCITVWATPAPQEAVRTGKAKPLGSDYLLVWNDRYLKTIQPLRTYLFVSGFWQYWDMFAPNPAQIDFWVDSEVIYRDGTKKYYLYPRMFLLPLPNKYAQERYRKYFERANDEGYTYLWPLFARRIAYLNDNPKNPPVSVRLTRHWYQVMPPDKPQWKDYNKFMYYEYAVDQKELQKMRNMWP
;
A
#
# COMPACT_ATOMS: atom_id res chain seq x y z
N MET A 1 -33.23 -0.35 -16.40
CA MET A 1 -33.16 -1.78 -15.99
C MET A 1 -31.72 -2.23 -16.18
N LEU A 2 -30.89 -2.07 -15.13
CA LEU A 2 -29.50 -2.50 -15.14
C LEU A 2 -29.48 -3.98 -14.73
N LEU A 3 -29.00 -4.85 -15.61
CA LEU A 3 -28.76 -6.26 -15.30
C LEU A 3 -27.58 -6.35 -14.31
N ILE A 4 -27.89 -6.56 -13.04
CA ILE A 4 -26.91 -6.92 -12.02
C ILE A 4 -26.66 -8.41 -12.20
N LEU A 5 -25.49 -8.78 -12.73
CA LEU A 5 -25.06 -10.17 -12.82
C LEU A 5 -24.68 -10.69 -11.42
N PRO A 6 -25.02 -11.95 -11.09
CA PRO A 6 -24.69 -12.53 -9.79
C PRO A 6 -23.17 -12.62 -9.58
N TYR A 7 -22.78 -12.34 -8.33
CA TYR A 7 -21.42 -12.36 -7.81
C TYR A 7 -20.83 -13.77 -7.95
N GLY A 8 -19.78 -13.92 -8.76
CA GLY A 8 -19.08 -15.21 -8.92
C GLY A 8 -18.50 -15.48 -10.32
N ASN A 9 -18.97 -14.79 -11.36
CA ASN A 9 -18.45 -14.96 -12.71
C ASN A 9 -17.51 -13.80 -13.04
N ASN A 10 -16.20 -14.03 -12.96
CA ASN A 10 -15.25 -13.07 -13.52
C ASN A 10 -15.45 -13.05 -15.04
N PHE A 11 -15.32 -11.88 -15.66
CA PHE A 11 -15.42 -11.74 -17.12
C PHE A 11 -14.44 -12.69 -17.84
N GLU A 12 -13.37 -13.11 -17.18
CA GLU A 12 -12.37 -14.09 -17.63
C GLU A 12 -12.89 -15.55 -17.68
N ASP A 13 -13.83 -15.93 -16.81
CA ASP A 13 -14.42 -17.29 -16.79
C ASP A 13 -15.24 -17.55 -18.06
N LEU A 14 -15.85 -16.49 -18.60
CA LEU A 14 -16.63 -16.54 -19.83
C LEU A 14 -15.76 -16.87 -21.07
N PHE A 15 -14.49 -16.46 -21.07
CA PHE A 15 -13.55 -16.75 -22.15
C PHE A 15 -12.80 -18.07 -21.96
N LEU A 16 -12.56 -18.47 -20.70
CA LEU A 16 -12.00 -19.78 -20.38
C LEU A 16 -12.94 -20.92 -20.80
N HIS A 17 -14.25 -20.75 -20.61
CA HIS A 17 -15.26 -21.71 -21.11
C HIS A 17 -15.37 -21.76 -22.64
N ALA A 18 -14.94 -20.71 -23.34
CA ALA A 18 -14.88 -20.67 -24.79
C ALA A 18 -13.60 -21.31 -25.38
N GLY A 19 -12.75 -21.92 -24.54
CA GLY A 19 -11.50 -22.57 -24.98
C GLY A 19 -10.41 -21.61 -25.45
N LEU A 20 -10.56 -20.30 -25.17
CA LEU A 20 -9.54 -19.31 -25.50
C LEU A 20 -8.41 -19.38 -24.48
N ALA A 21 -7.17 -19.51 -24.98
CA ALA A 21 -6.00 -19.48 -24.13
C ALA A 21 -5.93 -18.14 -23.37
N ILE A 22 -5.61 -18.18 -22.07
CA ILE A 22 -5.48 -17.02 -21.16
C ILE A 22 -4.74 -15.82 -21.80
N PRO A 23 -3.63 -15.99 -22.56
CA PRO A 23 -2.94 -14.87 -23.21
C PRO A 23 -3.79 -14.09 -24.23
N VAL A 24 -4.73 -14.77 -24.90
CA VAL A 24 -5.65 -14.17 -25.88
C VAL A 24 -6.69 -13.32 -25.17
N VAL A 25 -7.19 -13.79 -24.03
CA VAL A 25 -8.19 -13.07 -23.20
C VAL A 25 -7.59 -11.77 -22.65
N VAL A 26 -6.36 -11.79 -22.16
CA VAL A 26 -5.70 -10.57 -21.65
C VAL A 26 -5.32 -9.61 -22.78
N GLY A 27 -4.93 -10.14 -23.95
CA GLY A 27 -4.70 -9.33 -25.15
C GLY A 27 -5.96 -8.59 -25.61
N ILE A 28 -7.09 -9.29 -25.67
CA ILE A 28 -8.39 -8.72 -26.05
C ILE A 28 -8.85 -7.68 -25.03
N THR A 29 -8.79 -7.96 -23.72
CA THR A 29 -9.22 -6.98 -22.71
C THR A 29 -8.35 -5.73 -22.71
N THR A 30 -7.05 -5.84 -22.93
CA THR A 30 -6.14 -4.69 -23.04
C THR A 30 -6.39 -3.86 -24.30
N ALA A 31 -6.64 -4.52 -25.43
CA ALA A 31 -7.00 -3.85 -26.69
C ALA A 31 -8.36 -3.14 -26.56
N VAL A 32 -9.37 -3.81 -25.99
CA VAL A 32 -10.71 -3.23 -25.74
C VAL A 32 -10.63 -2.03 -24.80
N ARG A 33 -9.79 -2.06 -23.77
CA ARG A 33 -9.59 -0.91 -22.88
C ARG A 33 -8.92 0.27 -23.60
N THR A 34 -7.88 0.00 -24.38
CA THR A 34 -7.16 1.05 -25.13
C THR A 34 -8.04 1.68 -26.22
N ILE A 35 -8.79 0.85 -26.96
CA ILE A 35 -9.77 1.29 -27.95
C ILE A 35 -10.90 2.07 -27.25
N GLY A 36 -11.39 1.58 -26.12
CA GLY A 36 -12.42 2.23 -25.32
C GLY A 36 -12.01 3.64 -24.87
N VAL A 37 -10.80 3.82 -24.34
CA VAL A 37 -10.27 5.14 -23.96
C VAL A 37 -10.12 6.04 -25.18
N THR A 38 -9.58 5.52 -26.29
CA THR A 38 -9.40 6.30 -27.53
C THR A 38 -10.73 6.77 -28.10
N LEU A 39 -11.72 5.88 -28.18
CA LEU A 39 -13.09 6.20 -28.62
C LEU A 39 -13.77 7.18 -27.65
N MET A 40 -13.58 7.02 -26.34
CA MET A 40 -14.08 7.97 -25.35
C MET A 40 -13.47 9.36 -25.56
N LEU A 41 -12.16 9.47 -25.77
CA LEU A 41 -11.48 10.74 -26.02
C LEU A 41 -11.95 11.38 -27.34
N LEU A 42 -12.07 10.59 -28.42
CA LEU A 42 -12.61 11.06 -29.70
C LEU A 42 -14.06 11.53 -29.57
N HIS A 43 -14.89 10.79 -28.83
CA HIS A 43 -16.28 11.17 -28.56
C HIS A 43 -16.35 12.48 -27.76
N LEU A 44 -15.55 12.61 -26.71
CA LEU A 44 -15.48 13.84 -25.90
C LEU A 44 -15.00 15.03 -26.74
N TRP A 45 -14.03 14.82 -27.64
CA TRP A 45 -13.55 15.85 -28.56
C TRP A 45 -14.61 16.27 -29.58
N ALA A 46 -15.29 15.30 -30.22
CA ALA A 46 -16.35 15.57 -31.17
C ALA A 46 -17.53 16.32 -30.50
N LYS A 47 -17.88 15.92 -29.27
CA LYS A 47 -18.91 16.60 -28.47
C LYS A 47 -18.51 18.02 -28.11
N ASP A 48 -17.26 18.26 -27.70
CA ASP A 48 -16.77 19.62 -27.42
C ASP A 48 -16.77 20.49 -28.68
N LYS A 49 -16.39 19.93 -29.83
CA LYS A 49 -16.42 20.63 -31.13
C LYS A 49 -17.84 21.02 -31.52
N ALA A 50 -18.80 20.11 -31.41
CA ALA A 50 -20.21 20.39 -31.69
C ALA A 50 -20.79 21.47 -30.77
N ARG A 51 -20.47 21.45 -29.47
CA ARG A 51 -20.92 22.47 -28.51
C ARG A 51 -20.36 23.85 -28.82
N ARG A 52 -19.09 23.93 -29.24
CA ARG A 52 -18.49 25.19 -29.71
C ARG A 52 -19.18 25.72 -30.97
N GLN A 53 -19.54 24.84 -31.91
CA GLN A 53 -20.31 25.24 -33.11
C GLN A 53 -21.71 25.74 -32.75
N ALA A 54 -22.32 25.20 -31.69
CA ALA A 54 -23.60 25.66 -31.16
C ALA A 54 -23.52 26.94 -30.30
N GLY A 55 -22.34 27.55 -30.15
CA GLY A 55 -22.15 28.74 -29.32
C GLY A 55 -22.18 28.50 -27.80
N GLU A 56 -22.20 27.24 -27.36
CA GLU A 56 -22.15 26.90 -25.94
C GLU A 56 -20.76 27.20 -25.36
N LYS A 57 -20.74 27.79 -24.16
CA LYS A 57 -19.49 27.97 -23.40
C LYS A 57 -18.96 26.59 -22.99
N PRO A 58 -17.64 26.33 -23.12
CA PRO A 58 -17.06 25.06 -22.69
C PRO A 58 -17.22 24.87 -21.18
N ASN A 59 -17.57 23.65 -20.75
CA ASN A 59 -17.74 23.33 -19.33
C ASN A 59 -16.45 23.48 -18.50
N ALA A 60 -15.28 23.42 -19.15
CA ALA A 60 -13.99 23.62 -18.52
C ALA A 60 -12.97 24.15 -19.54
N PRO A 61 -12.01 24.98 -19.10
CA PRO A 61 -10.85 25.35 -19.90
C PRO A 61 -10.06 24.13 -20.40
N TRP A 62 -9.43 24.25 -21.57
CA TRP A 62 -8.72 23.15 -22.21
C TRP A 62 -7.56 22.60 -21.38
N TYR A 63 -6.87 23.45 -20.61
CA TYR A 63 -5.74 23.04 -19.77
C TYR A 63 -6.18 22.14 -18.60
N ILE A 64 -7.39 22.32 -18.06
CA ILE A 64 -7.95 21.42 -17.04
C ILE A 64 -8.18 20.04 -17.65
N LYS A 65 -8.74 19.99 -18.87
CA LYS A 65 -8.96 18.72 -19.58
C LYS A 65 -7.63 18.01 -19.87
N ALA A 66 -6.62 18.75 -20.33
CA ALA A 66 -5.28 18.22 -20.55
C ALA A 66 -4.67 17.68 -19.24
N PHE A 67 -4.81 18.41 -18.13
CA PHE A 67 -4.38 17.96 -16.81
C PHE A 67 -5.09 16.66 -16.38
N VAL A 68 -6.41 16.57 -16.55
CA VAL A 68 -7.17 15.36 -16.23
C VAL A 68 -6.70 14.17 -17.07
N VAL A 69 -6.50 14.35 -18.38
CA VAL A 69 -6.00 13.27 -19.25
C VAL A 69 -4.59 12.84 -18.85
N PHE A 70 -3.70 13.80 -18.57
CA PHE A 70 -2.36 13.52 -18.06
C PHE A 70 -2.42 12.75 -16.74
N HIS A 71 -3.25 13.20 -15.79
CA HIS A 71 -3.43 12.54 -14.50
C HIS A 71 -3.93 11.11 -14.66
N LEU A 72 -4.98 10.91 -15.48
CA LEU A 72 -5.52 9.58 -15.79
C LEU A 72 -4.45 8.66 -16.41
N PHE A 73 -3.62 9.19 -17.30
CA PHE A 73 -2.48 8.46 -17.83
C PHE A 73 -1.49 8.07 -16.72
N CYS A 74 -1.11 9.02 -15.86
CA CYS A 74 -0.17 8.79 -14.77
C CYS A 74 -0.65 7.70 -13.80
N ILE A 75 -1.91 7.78 -13.34
CA ILE A 75 -2.48 6.78 -12.43
C ILE A 75 -2.63 5.43 -13.13
N THR A 76 -2.96 5.39 -14.42
CA THR A 76 -3.09 4.13 -15.16
C THR A 76 -1.74 3.43 -15.25
N VAL A 77 -0.69 4.16 -15.64
CA VAL A 77 0.69 3.65 -15.67
C VAL A 77 1.11 3.13 -14.30
N TRP A 78 0.82 3.87 -13.22
CA TRP A 78 1.19 3.48 -11.86
C TRP A 78 0.43 2.26 -11.35
N ALA A 79 -0.89 2.23 -11.57
CA ALA A 79 -1.80 1.21 -11.06
C ALA A 79 -1.75 -0.12 -11.83
N THR A 80 -1.13 -0.16 -13.01
CA THR A 80 -0.86 -1.46 -13.68
C THR A 80 -0.07 -2.40 -12.75
N PRO A 81 -0.42 -3.69 -12.69
CA PRO A 81 0.28 -4.65 -11.83
C PRO A 81 1.74 -4.79 -12.26
N ALA A 82 2.61 -5.19 -11.32
CA ALA A 82 3.95 -5.63 -11.67
C ALA A 82 3.88 -6.93 -12.48
N PRO A 83 4.77 -7.16 -13.46
CA PRO A 83 4.88 -8.45 -14.12
C PRO A 83 5.24 -9.54 -13.10
N GLN A 84 4.93 -10.80 -13.40
CA GLN A 84 5.31 -11.94 -12.54
C GLN A 84 6.82 -11.91 -12.26
N GLU A 85 7.22 -12.24 -11.03
CA GLU A 85 8.62 -12.10 -10.60
C GLU A 85 9.59 -12.92 -11.47
N ALA A 86 9.17 -14.09 -11.94
CA ALA A 86 9.97 -14.89 -12.88
C ALA A 86 10.20 -14.17 -14.22
N VAL A 87 9.19 -13.49 -14.75
CA VAL A 87 9.31 -12.70 -16.00
C VAL A 87 10.13 -11.42 -15.75
N ARG A 88 9.87 -10.73 -14.63
CA ARG A 88 10.56 -9.50 -14.22
C ARG A 88 12.06 -9.70 -14.04
N THR A 89 12.46 -10.83 -13.45
CA THR A 89 13.87 -11.21 -13.24
C THR A 89 14.52 -11.88 -14.45
N GLY A 90 13.77 -12.09 -15.54
CA GLY A 90 14.27 -12.76 -16.75
C GLY A 90 14.39 -14.29 -16.64
N LYS A 91 13.89 -14.89 -15.56
CA LYS A 91 13.82 -16.35 -15.36
C LYS A 91 12.76 -17.03 -16.24
N ALA A 92 11.75 -16.28 -16.69
CA ALA A 92 10.72 -16.72 -17.63
C ALA A 92 10.58 -15.71 -18.77
N LYS A 93 10.16 -16.20 -19.96
CA LYS A 93 9.83 -15.32 -21.08
C LYS A 93 8.44 -14.71 -20.86
N PRO A 94 8.25 -13.40 -21.13
CA PRO A 94 6.92 -12.79 -21.07
C PRO A 94 6.00 -13.44 -22.11
N LEU A 95 4.73 -13.65 -21.76
CA LEU A 95 3.69 -14.13 -22.68
C LEU A 95 2.51 -13.14 -22.70
N GLY A 96 1.97 -12.88 -23.89
CA GLY A 96 0.78 -12.03 -24.07
C GLY A 96 0.95 -10.63 -23.48
N SER A 97 0.15 -10.28 -22.48
CA SER A 97 0.16 -8.98 -21.81
C SER A 97 1.40 -8.71 -20.98
N ASP A 98 2.18 -9.74 -20.62
CA ASP A 98 3.41 -9.56 -19.84
C ASP A 98 4.40 -8.65 -20.55
N TYR A 99 4.41 -8.62 -21.88
CA TYR A 99 5.24 -7.68 -22.65
C TYR A 99 4.93 -6.23 -22.30
N LEU A 100 3.64 -5.88 -22.19
CA LEU A 100 3.20 -4.53 -21.82
C LEU A 100 3.52 -4.23 -20.37
N LEU A 101 3.34 -5.20 -19.46
CA LEU A 101 3.67 -5.03 -18.04
C LEU A 101 5.18 -4.83 -17.83
N VAL A 102 6.01 -5.63 -18.49
CA VAL A 102 7.48 -5.49 -18.46
C VAL A 102 7.91 -4.15 -19.06
N TRP A 103 7.33 -3.74 -20.19
CA TRP A 103 7.65 -2.45 -20.80
C TRP A 103 7.24 -1.28 -19.90
N ASN A 104 6.02 -1.32 -19.36
CA ASN A 104 5.54 -0.29 -18.45
C ASN A 104 6.38 -0.20 -17.16
N ASP A 105 6.70 -1.35 -16.55
CA ASP A 105 7.53 -1.44 -15.34
C ASP A 105 8.96 -0.93 -15.58
N ARG A 106 9.56 -1.29 -16.72
CA ARG A 106 10.94 -0.91 -17.07
C ARG A 106 11.07 0.53 -17.51
N TYR A 107 10.13 1.04 -18.31
CA TYR A 107 10.28 2.32 -19.00
C TYR A 107 9.35 3.40 -18.47
N LEU A 108 8.08 3.12 -18.20
CA LEU A 108 7.14 4.19 -17.83
C LEU A 108 7.19 4.51 -16.33
N LYS A 109 7.16 3.48 -15.47
CA LYS A 109 7.21 3.65 -14.00
C LYS A 109 8.55 4.19 -13.50
N THR A 110 9.62 4.05 -14.28
CA THR A 110 10.98 4.50 -13.91
C THR A 110 11.25 5.96 -14.29
N ILE A 111 10.44 6.56 -15.16
CA ILE A 111 10.62 7.96 -15.59
C ILE A 111 10.43 8.90 -14.40
N GLN A 112 11.47 9.70 -14.13
CA GLN A 112 11.54 10.62 -12.99
C GLN A 112 10.36 11.62 -12.91
N PRO A 113 10.01 12.35 -13.98
CA PRO A 113 8.85 13.27 -13.96
C PRO A 113 7.55 12.63 -13.48
N LEU A 114 7.24 11.42 -13.97
CA LEU A 114 6.03 10.71 -13.60
C LEU A 114 6.04 10.34 -12.11
N ARG A 115 7.16 9.79 -11.63
CA ARG A 115 7.34 9.46 -10.22
C ARG A 115 7.18 10.70 -9.35
N THR A 116 7.93 11.77 -9.64
CA THR A 116 7.87 13.01 -8.87
C THR A 116 6.44 13.54 -8.79
N TYR A 117 5.73 13.59 -9.92
CA TYR A 117 4.33 13.99 -9.95
C TYR A 117 3.47 13.14 -9.01
N LEU A 118 3.51 11.81 -9.14
CA LEU A 118 2.68 10.89 -8.34
C LEU A 118 3.01 10.91 -6.84
N PHE A 119 4.30 10.99 -6.49
CA PHE A 119 4.74 11.05 -5.09
C PHE A 119 4.33 12.36 -4.42
N VAL A 120 4.54 13.50 -5.10
CA VAL A 120 4.18 14.83 -4.55
C VAL A 120 2.67 14.98 -4.42
N SER A 121 1.91 14.46 -5.39
CA SER A 121 0.45 14.54 -5.38
C SER A 121 -0.22 13.48 -4.50
N GLY A 122 0.54 12.54 -3.92
CA GLY A 122 0.00 11.52 -3.02
C GLY A 122 -0.74 10.37 -3.71
N PHE A 123 -0.77 10.32 -5.04
CA PHE A 123 -1.42 9.28 -5.84
C PHE A 123 -0.57 8.03 -6.06
N TRP A 124 0.41 7.80 -5.17
CA TRP A 124 1.18 6.58 -5.13
C TRP A 124 0.48 5.46 -4.36
N GLN A 125 -0.74 5.70 -3.85
CA GLN A 125 -1.51 4.72 -3.08
C GLN A 125 -1.70 3.44 -3.87
N TYR A 126 -1.48 2.31 -3.20
CA TYR A 126 -1.60 1.00 -3.79
C TYR A 126 -3.08 0.64 -4.00
N TRP A 127 -3.34 -0.27 -4.94
CA TRP A 127 -4.70 -0.77 -5.22
C TRP A 127 -5.34 -1.42 -4.00
N ASP A 128 -4.54 -1.93 -3.05
CA ASP A 128 -4.99 -2.51 -1.78
C ASP A 128 -5.88 -1.57 -0.94
N MET A 129 -5.75 -0.25 -1.10
CA MET A 129 -6.63 0.73 -0.45
C MET A 129 -8.05 0.78 -1.04
N PHE A 130 -8.21 0.33 -2.28
CA PHE A 130 -9.47 0.35 -3.02
C PHE A 130 -9.96 -1.03 -3.42
N ALA A 131 -9.18 -2.08 -3.12
CA ALA A 131 -9.51 -3.44 -3.46
C ALA A 131 -10.81 -3.84 -2.73
N PRO A 132 -11.69 -4.64 -3.37
CA PRO A 132 -12.91 -5.15 -2.73
C PRO A 132 -12.64 -5.93 -1.43
N ASN A 133 -11.42 -6.44 -1.28
CA ASN A 133 -10.94 -7.15 -0.10
C ASN A 133 -9.88 -6.28 0.61
N PRO A 134 -10.30 -5.35 1.49
CA PRO A 134 -9.36 -4.59 2.31
C PRO A 134 -8.57 -5.53 3.23
N ALA A 135 -7.51 -5.01 3.87
CA ALA A 135 -6.73 -5.78 4.83
C ALA A 135 -7.64 -6.48 5.86
N GLN A 136 -7.63 -7.81 5.86
CA GLN A 136 -8.44 -8.65 6.75
C GLN A 136 -7.72 -9.00 8.05
N ILE A 137 -6.63 -8.30 8.37
CA ILE A 137 -5.84 -8.56 9.57
C ILE A 137 -5.69 -7.23 10.30
N ASP A 138 -6.14 -7.21 11.55
CA ASP A 138 -5.79 -6.14 12.48
C ASP A 138 -4.61 -6.62 13.32
N PHE A 139 -3.56 -5.83 13.37
CA PHE A 139 -2.37 -6.15 14.13
C PHE A 139 -1.78 -4.91 14.81
N TRP A 140 -1.22 -5.10 15.99
CA TRP A 140 -0.55 -4.09 16.79
C TRP A 140 0.61 -4.69 17.57
N VAL A 141 1.42 -3.84 18.21
CA VAL A 141 2.61 -4.27 18.96
C VAL A 141 2.64 -3.57 20.30
N ASP A 142 3.04 -4.33 21.31
CA ASP A 142 3.57 -3.78 22.56
C ASP A 142 4.97 -4.34 22.79
N SER A 143 5.58 -3.82 23.84
CA SER A 143 6.89 -4.28 24.27
C SER A 143 6.98 -4.37 25.78
N GLU A 144 7.67 -5.39 26.27
CA GLU A 144 8.11 -5.51 27.65
C GLU A 144 9.52 -4.93 27.76
N VAL A 145 9.67 -3.81 28.46
CA VAL A 145 10.96 -3.19 28.78
C VAL A 145 11.40 -3.70 30.14
N ILE A 146 12.53 -4.39 30.18
CA ILE A 146 13.14 -4.93 31.39
C ILE A 146 14.28 -4.00 31.81
N TYR A 147 14.26 -3.57 33.06
CA TYR A 147 15.25 -2.66 33.61
C TYR A 147 16.35 -3.40 34.38
N ARG A 148 17.42 -2.68 34.71
CA ARG A 148 18.60 -3.23 35.40
C ARG A 148 18.25 -3.85 36.76
N ASP A 149 17.30 -3.27 37.48
CA ASP A 149 16.81 -3.81 38.76
C ASP A 149 15.84 -4.99 38.61
N GLY A 150 15.57 -5.45 37.38
CA GLY A 150 14.65 -6.53 37.07
C GLY A 150 13.18 -6.09 36.97
N THR A 151 12.85 -4.82 37.24
CA THR A 151 11.49 -4.32 37.05
C THR A 151 11.11 -4.33 35.57
N LYS A 152 9.81 -4.46 35.31
CA LYS A 152 9.25 -4.55 33.97
C LYS A 152 8.25 -3.43 33.74
N LYS A 153 8.30 -2.84 32.56
CA LYS A 153 7.32 -1.86 32.10
C LYS A 153 6.81 -2.25 30.72
N TYR A 154 5.49 -2.33 30.60
CA TYR A 154 4.84 -2.50 29.31
C TYR A 154 4.74 -1.15 28.61
N TYR A 155 5.21 -1.11 27.36
CA TYR A 155 5.10 0.04 26.49
C TYR A 155 4.21 -0.32 25.31
N LEU A 156 3.05 0.34 25.23
CA LEU A 156 2.10 0.18 24.14
C LEU A 156 2.50 1.07 22.97
N TYR A 157 2.75 0.48 21.81
CA TYR A 157 3.01 1.27 20.61
C TYR A 157 1.72 1.98 20.14
N PRO A 158 1.79 3.19 19.57
CA PRO A 158 0.60 3.95 19.23
C PRO A 158 -0.41 3.19 18.37
N ARG A 159 -1.63 3.04 18.89
CA ARG A 159 -2.76 2.45 18.16
C ARG A 159 -3.66 3.54 17.61
N MET A 160 -3.70 3.71 16.29
CA MET A 160 -4.46 4.80 15.66
C MET A 160 -5.94 4.80 16.02
N PHE A 161 -6.51 3.63 16.29
CA PHE A 161 -7.90 3.52 16.76
C PHE A 161 -8.14 4.20 18.12
N LEU A 162 -7.16 4.14 19.03
CA LEU A 162 -7.26 4.66 20.40
C LEU A 162 -6.85 6.14 20.54
N LEU A 163 -6.26 6.74 19.50
CA LEU A 163 -5.77 8.12 19.55
C LEU A 163 -6.89 9.13 19.23
N PRO A 164 -6.87 10.33 19.82
CA PRO A 164 -7.74 11.43 19.40
C PRO A 164 -7.35 11.91 18.00
N LEU A 165 -8.32 12.47 17.25
CA LEU A 165 -8.15 12.86 15.84
C LEU A 165 -6.88 13.68 15.54
N PRO A 166 -6.52 14.73 16.31
CA PRO A 166 -5.31 15.50 16.03
C PRO A 166 -4.03 14.66 16.09
N ASN A 167 -3.98 13.71 17.03
CA ASN A 167 -2.81 12.87 17.22
C ASN A 167 -2.71 11.78 16.16
N LYS A 168 -3.84 11.32 15.58
CA LYS A 168 -3.84 10.32 14.51
C LYS A 168 -2.96 10.77 13.33
N TYR A 169 -3.12 12.00 12.87
CA TYR A 169 -2.34 12.52 11.73
C TYR A 169 -0.83 12.56 12.01
N ALA A 170 -0.43 13.06 13.18
CA ALA A 170 0.99 13.14 13.54
C ALA A 170 1.63 11.75 13.78
N GLN A 171 0.83 10.79 14.25
CA GLN A 171 1.29 9.46 14.65
C GLN A 171 1.06 8.38 13.59
N GLU A 172 0.39 8.70 12.47
CA GLU A 172 0.16 7.76 11.36
C GLU A 172 1.46 7.17 10.80
N ARG A 173 2.55 7.96 10.83
CA ARG A 173 3.90 7.52 10.45
C ARG A 173 4.36 6.28 11.24
N TYR A 174 3.94 6.14 12.50
CA TYR A 174 4.29 5.01 13.35
C TYR A 174 3.54 3.76 12.93
N ARG A 175 2.25 3.87 12.62
CA ARG A 175 1.46 2.75 12.08
C ARG A 175 2.08 2.25 10.77
N LYS A 176 2.42 3.16 9.86
CA LYS A 176 3.08 2.83 8.58
C LYS A 176 4.48 2.23 8.73
N TYR A 177 5.25 2.68 9.71
CA TYR A 177 6.53 2.04 10.05
C TYR A 177 6.31 0.60 10.53
N PHE A 178 5.34 0.39 11.42
CA PHE A 178 5.05 -0.92 11.97
C PHE A 178 4.49 -1.91 10.95
N GLU A 179 3.70 -1.46 9.96
CA GLU A 179 3.27 -2.31 8.82
C GLU A 179 4.43 -3.05 8.15
N ARG A 180 5.65 -2.48 8.14
CA ARG A 180 6.86 -3.17 7.67
C ARG A 180 7.61 -3.87 8.79
N ALA A 181 7.74 -3.23 9.96
CA ALA A 181 8.55 -3.76 11.05
C ALA A 181 7.97 -5.02 11.73
N ASN A 182 6.73 -5.43 11.43
CA ASN A 182 6.15 -6.68 11.94
C ASN A 182 6.42 -7.91 11.04
N ASP A 183 6.82 -7.67 9.80
CA ASP A 183 7.02 -8.70 8.78
C ASP A 183 8.44 -9.29 8.92
N GLU A 184 8.51 -10.62 8.83
CA GLU A 184 9.73 -11.42 8.94
C GLU A 184 10.69 -11.17 7.77
N GLY A 185 10.19 -10.70 6.62
CA GLY A 185 11.02 -10.22 5.51
C GLY A 185 11.83 -8.96 5.85
N TYR A 186 11.50 -8.26 6.94
CA TYR A 186 12.12 -7.00 7.35
C TYR A 186 12.74 -7.06 8.76
N THR A 187 13.27 -8.23 9.16
CA THR A 187 13.89 -8.44 10.48
C THR A 187 14.99 -7.42 10.83
N TYR A 188 15.68 -6.85 9.84
CA TYR A 188 16.68 -5.80 10.02
C TYR A 188 16.11 -4.51 10.66
N LEU A 189 14.79 -4.31 10.63
CA LEU A 189 14.12 -3.20 11.32
C LEU A 189 13.91 -3.45 12.81
N TRP A 190 13.85 -4.71 13.26
CA TRP A 190 13.50 -5.06 14.64
C TRP A 190 14.50 -4.52 15.68
N PRO A 191 15.84 -4.60 15.48
CA PRO A 191 16.79 -3.98 16.40
C PRO A 191 16.59 -2.47 16.52
N LEU A 192 16.37 -1.78 15.40
CA LEU A 192 16.14 -0.33 15.39
C LEU A 192 14.85 0.05 16.10
N PHE A 193 13.81 -0.76 15.94
CA PHE A 193 12.53 -0.57 16.59
C PHE A 193 12.65 -0.76 18.11
N ALA A 194 13.20 -1.89 18.57
CA ALA A 194 13.41 -2.17 19.98
C ALA A 194 14.34 -1.13 20.64
N ARG A 195 15.40 -0.72 19.95
CA ARG A 195 16.31 0.33 20.42
C ARG A 195 15.60 1.67 20.61
N ARG A 196 14.73 2.06 19.69
CA ARG A 196 13.93 3.29 19.86
C ARG A 196 13.01 3.20 21.08
N ILE A 197 12.42 2.04 21.35
CA ILE A 197 11.61 1.82 22.55
C ILE A 197 12.46 1.92 23.82
N ALA A 198 13.67 1.33 23.82
CA ALA A 198 14.61 1.46 24.93
C ALA A 198 14.94 2.95 25.20
N TYR A 199 15.24 3.72 24.16
CA TYR A 199 15.49 5.16 24.26
C TYR A 199 14.30 5.94 24.84
N LEU A 200 13.07 5.67 24.40
CA LEU A 200 11.87 6.32 24.94
C LEU A 200 11.56 5.96 26.40
N ASN A 201 12.11 4.85 26.88
CA ASN A 201 11.94 4.37 28.25
C ASN A 201 13.23 4.47 29.07
N ASP A 202 14.20 5.25 28.59
CA ASP A 202 15.48 5.44 29.24
C ASP A 202 15.32 6.15 30.59
N ASN A 203 15.98 5.61 31.60
CA ASN A 203 16.02 6.18 32.94
C ASN A 203 17.47 6.07 33.44
N PRO A 204 18.20 7.19 33.60
CA PRO A 204 19.61 7.16 33.99
C PRO A 204 19.88 6.41 35.31
N LYS A 205 18.91 6.39 36.24
CA LYS A 205 19.05 5.70 37.53
C LYS A 205 18.82 4.19 37.42
N ASN A 206 17.99 3.78 36.47
CA ASN A 206 17.62 2.38 36.25
C ASN A 206 17.39 2.16 34.75
N PRO A 207 18.45 2.02 33.93
CA PRO A 207 18.28 1.99 32.48
C PRO A 207 17.76 0.64 32.01
N PRO A 208 17.08 0.61 30.85
CA PRO A 208 16.57 -0.61 30.27
C PRO A 208 17.75 -1.52 29.84
N VAL A 209 17.65 -2.82 30.13
CA VAL A 209 18.66 -3.82 29.77
C VAL A 209 18.17 -4.81 28.70
N SER A 210 16.85 -5.01 28.60
CA SER A 210 16.25 -5.81 27.53
C SER A 210 14.92 -5.20 27.08
N VAL A 211 14.60 -5.35 25.80
CA VAL A 211 13.29 -5.01 25.22
C VAL A 211 12.79 -6.21 24.43
N ARG A 212 11.59 -6.69 24.78
CA ARG A 212 10.91 -7.78 24.07
C ARG A 212 9.75 -7.23 23.27
N LEU A 213 9.69 -7.51 21.97
CA LEU A 213 8.61 -7.08 21.09
C LEU A 213 7.58 -8.21 20.95
N THR A 214 6.31 -7.90 21.19
CA THR A 214 5.20 -8.84 21.02
C THR A 214 4.23 -8.29 20.01
N ARG A 215 4.01 -9.04 18.92
CA ARG A 215 2.97 -8.72 17.95
C ARG A 215 1.66 -9.37 18.38
N HIS A 216 0.58 -8.63 18.20
CA HIS A 216 -0.79 -9.04 18.46
C HIS A 216 -1.55 -8.96 17.15
N TRP A 217 -2.26 -10.02 16.74
CA TRP A 217 -3.06 -9.98 15.51
C TRP A 217 -4.31 -10.84 15.59
N TYR A 218 -5.35 -10.47 14.85
CA TYR A 218 -6.48 -11.34 14.57
C TYR A 218 -6.99 -11.11 13.15
N GLN A 219 -7.75 -12.08 12.63
CA GLN A 219 -8.40 -11.96 11.34
C GLN A 219 -9.76 -11.26 11.48
N VAL A 220 -9.92 -10.13 10.81
CA VAL A 220 -11.21 -9.44 10.67
C VAL A 220 -12.15 -10.34 9.89
N MET A 221 -13.21 -10.79 10.54
CA MET A 221 -14.20 -11.66 9.94
C MET A 221 -15.15 -10.84 9.07
N PRO A 222 -15.71 -11.42 8.00
CA PRO A 222 -16.76 -10.76 7.23
C PRO A 222 -17.98 -10.40 8.11
N PRO A 223 -18.83 -9.44 7.69
CA PRO A 223 -19.93 -8.92 8.52
C PRO A 223 -20.95 -9.96 9.00
N ASP A 224 -21.07 -11.09 8.31
CA ASP A 224 -21.97 -12.21 8.62
C ASP A 224 -21.42 -13.18 9.67
N LYS A 225 -20.16 -13.03 10.08
CA LYS A 225 -19.48 -13.94 11.01
C LYS A 225 -19.12 -13.23 12.33
N PRO A 226 -19.19 -13.94 13.47
CA PRO A 226 -18.81 -13.37 14.75
C PRO A 226 -17.32 -13.00 14.76
N GLN A 227 -17.01 -11.81 15.27
CA GLN A 227 -15.65 -11.34 15.39
C GLN A 227 -14.93 -12.00 16.58
N TRP A 228 -13.63 -12.26 16.41
CA TRP A 228 -12.78 -12.81 17.45
C TRP A 228 -12.58 -11.75 18.54
N LYS A 229 -12.70 -12.15 19.80
CA LYS A 229 -12.53 -11.22 20.94
C LYS A 229 -11.06 -11.02 21.32
N ASP A 230 -10.26 -12.05 21.14
CA ASP A 230 -8.88 -12.08 21.59
C ASP A 230 -7.91 -12.02 20.41
N TYR A 231 -6.82 -11.28 20.61
CA TYR A 231 -5.70 -11.27 19.67
C TYR A 231 -4.81 -12.49 19.91
N ASN A 232 -4.36 -13.12 18.83
CA ASN A 232 -3.19 -13.99 18.88
C ASN A 232 -1.97 -13.16 19.27
N LYS A 233 -1.02 -13.76 19.99
CA LYS A 233 0.16 -13.06 20.50
C LYS A 233 1.42 -13.87 20.20
N PHE A 234 2.48 -13.18 19.81
CA PHE A 234 3.78 -13.81 19.54
C PHE A 234 4.91 -12.84 19.85
N MET A 235 5.79 -13.25 20.77
CA MET A 235 7.05 -12.57 21.03
C MET A 235 8.01 -12.95 19.91
N TYR A 236 8.35 -11.99 19.05
CA TYR A 236 9.10 -12.24 17.82
C TYR A 236 10.54 -11.74 17.88
N TYR A 237 10.88 -10.91 18.86
CA TYR A 237 12.22 -10.34 18.98
C TYR A 237 12.55 -9.91 20.40
N GLU A 238 13.77 -10.21 20.85
CA GLU A 238 14.35 -9.71 22.09
C GLU A 238 15.66 -8.98 21.79
N TYR A 239 15.78 -7.77 22.31
CA TYR A 239 16.93 -6.90 22.13
C TYR A 239 17.64 -6.68 23.46
N ALA A 240 18.89 -7.14 23.55
CA ALA A 240 19.79 -6.76 24.63
C ALA A 240 20.26 -5.32 24.40
N VAL A 241 19.93 -4.42 25.34
CA VAL A 241 20.16 -2.98 25.17
C VAL A 241 21.64 -2.64 25.33
N ASP A 242 22.27 -2.13 24.27
CA ASP A 242 23.60 -1.55 24.34
C ASP A 242 23.57 -0.21 25.07
N GLN A 243 24.08 -0.21 26.31
CA GLN A 243 24.12 0.97 27.17
C GLN A 243 24.98 2.09 26.60
N LYS A 244 26.05 1.76 25.85
CA LYS A 244 26.92 2.77 25.23
C LYS A 244 26.20 3.47 24.09
N GLU A 245 25.49 2.71 23.27
CA GLU A 245 24.69 3.27 22.18
C GLU A 245 23.52 4.10 22.72
N LEU A 246 22.83 3.62 23.76
CA LEU A 246 21.75 4.36 24.43
C LEU A 246 22.25 5.71 24.98
N GLN A 247 23.40 5.71 25.65
CA GLN A 247 24.04 6.93 26.14
C GLN A 247 24.42 7.88 25.00
N LYS A 248 24.92 7.36 23.88
CA LYS A 248 25.21 8.16 22.67
C LYS A 248 23.93 8.81 22.12
N MET A 249 22.83 8.08 22.04
CA MET A 249 21.54 8.60 21.58
C MET A 249 21.01 9.72 22.48
N ARG A 250 21.14 9.56 23.80
CA ARG A 250 20.80 10.59 24.80
C ARG A 250 21.54 11.91 24.53
N ASN A 251 22.81 11.82 24.16
CA ASN A 251 23.64 13.01 23.91
C ASN A 251 23.37 13.66 22.54
N MET A 252 22.82 12.92 21.56
CA MET A 252 22.52 13.45 20.22
C MET A 252 21.18 14.19 20.14
N TRP A 253 20.21 13.81 20.97
CA TRP A 253 18.84 14.31 20.93
C TRP A 253 18.41 14.77 22.33
N PRO A 254 18.88 15.95 22.78
CA PRO A 254 18.55 16.52 24.08
C PRO A 254 17.07 16.91 24.21
#